data_AF-A0A534LZ23-F1
#
_entry.id   AF-A0A534LZ23-F1
#
_cell.length_a   1.000
_cell.length_b   1.000
_cell.length_c   1.000
_cell.angle_alpha   90.00
_cell.angle_beta   90.00
_cell.angle_gamma   90.00
#
_symmetry.space_group_name_H-M   'P 1'
#
loop_
_entity.id
_entity.type
_entity.pdbx_description
1 polymer ?
#
loop_
_entity_poly.entity_id
_entity_poly.type
_entity_poly.pdbx_seq_one_letter_code
_entity_poly.pdbx_strand_id
1 'polypeptide(L)' 'KVVAAICHAAWVPISAGIVKGRRMTSFASVRDDCLNAGAEWIDKECVVDGNFITSRFPDDLPAFCRVIVSSLTK' A
#
# COMPACT_ATOMS: atom_id res chain seq x y z
N LYS A 1 -5.22 -14.13 -1.09
CA LYS A 1 -5.45 -13.50 0.23
C LYS A 1 -5.11 -12.02 0.15
N VAL A 2 -5.84 -11.16 0.85
CA VAL A 2 -5.57 -9.71 0.89
C VAL A 2 -4.30 -9.43 1.67
N VAL A 3 -3.46 -8.53 1.17
CA VAL A 3 -2.30 -7.95 1.87
C VAL A 3 -2.49 -6.45 1.88
N ALA A 4 -2.57 -5.86 3.07
CA ALA A 4 -2.84 -4.44 3.23
C ALA A 4 -1.80 -3.77 4.14
N ALA A 5 -1.33 -2.59 3.76
CA ALA A 5 -0.37 -1.82 4.55
C ALA A 5 -0.64 -0.32 4.47
N ILE A 6 -0.60 0.38 5.60
CA ILE A 6 -0.83 1.82 5.67
C ILE A 6 0.35 2.52 6.35
N CYS A 7 0.64 3.75 5.93
CA CYS A 7 1.66 4.59 6.56
C CYS A 7 3.05 3.94 6.46
N HIS A 8 3.72 3.72 7.59
CA HIS A 8 5.05 3.09 7.65
C HIS A 8 5.02 1.57 7.52
N ALA A 9 3.83 0.94 7.59
CA ALA A 9 3.72 -0.50 7.43
C ALA A 9 4.20 -0.98 6.04
N ALA A 10 4.37 -0.08 5.07
CA ALA A 10 4.98 -0.34 3.77
C ALA A 10 6.39 -0.96 3.86
N TRP A 11 7.14 -0.75 4.95
CA TRP A 11 8.43 -1.42 5.15
C TRP A 11 8.33 -2.95 5.27
N VAL A 12 7.21 -3.48 5.76
CA VAL A 12 7.01 -4.93 5.91
C VAL A 12 6.95 -5.62 4.54
N PRO A 13 6.09 -5.23 3.58
CA PRO A 13 6.09 -5.83 2.26
C PRO A 13 7.36 -5.51 1.45
N ILE A 14 8.02 -4.36 1.70
CA ILE A 14 9.36 -4.08 1.13
C ILE A 14 10.36 -5.15 1.61
N SER A 15 10.48 -5.35 2.92
CA SER A 15 11.39 -6.34 3.52
C SER A 15 11.06 -7.77 3.08
N ALA A 16 9.80 -8.06 2.85
CA ALA A 16 9.36 -9.36 2.31
C ALA A 16 9.68 -9.55 0.82
N GLY A 17 10.17 -8.52 0.12
CA GLY A 17 10.52 -8.59 -1.30
C GLY A 17 9.32 -8.70 -2.25
N ILE A 18 8.11 -8.33 -1.81
CA ILE A 18 6.87 -8.55 -2.56
C ILE A 18 6.33 -7.33 -3.32
N VAL A 19 7.08 -6.22 -3.35
CA VAL A 19 6.62 -4.92 -3.90
C VAL A 19 7.15 -4.60 -5.30
N LYS A 20 8.15 -5.34 -5.80
CA LYS A 20 8.77 -5.06 -7.11
C LYS A 20 7.74 -5.15 -8.24
N GLY A 21 7.64 -4.07 -9.03
CA GLY A 21 6.70 -3.92 -10.13
C GLY A 21 5.25 -3.68 -9.72
N ARG A 22 4.94 -3.57 -8.42
CA ARG A 22 3.59 -3.25 -7.95
C ARG A 22 3.37 -1.75 -7.86
N ARG A 23 2.12 -1.35 -8.07
CA ARG A 23 1.64 -0.01 -7.72
C ARG A 23 1.34 0.04 -6.23
N MET A 24 1.87 1.04 -5.54
CA MET A 24 1.61 1.21 -4.10
C MET A 24 1.72 2.66 -3.65
N THR A 25 1.35 2.90 -2.41
CA THR A 25 1.62 4.14 -1.70
C THR A 25 2.11 3.83 -0.27
N SER A 26 2.54 4.85 0.45
CA SER A 26 3.07 4.75 1.81
C SER A 26 2.99 6.11 2.49
N PHE A 27 3.43 6.19 3.75
CA PHE A 27 3.77 7.49 4.32
C PHE A 27 4.91 8.14 3.52
N ALA A 28 4.91 9.48 3.47
CA ALA A 28 5.82 10.23 2.60
C ALA A 28 7.31 9.95 2.85
N SER A 29 7.71 9.72 4.10
CA SER A 29 9.11 9.40 4.44
C SER A 29 9.57 8.02 3.94
N VAL A 30 8.63 7.11 3.61
CA VAL A 30 8.93 5.75 3.13
C VAL A 30 8.93 5.65 1.60
N ARG A 31 8.60 6.76 0.90
CA ARG A 31 8.50 6.80 -0.57
C ARG A 31 9.77 6.29 -1.25
N ASP A 32 10.92 6.79 -0.82
CA ASP A 32 12.19 6.49 -1.49
C ASP A 32 12.56 5.01 -1.29
N ASP A 33 12.21 4.40 -0.16
CA ASP A 33 12.37 2.96 0.07
C ASP A 33 11.44 2.13 -0.84
N CYS A 34 10.19 2.58 -1.07
CA CYS A 34 9.30 1.94 -2.04
C CYS A 34 9.90 1.94 -3.46
N LEU A 35 10.41 3.10 -3.90
CA LEU A 35 11.03 3.26 -5.21
C LEU A 35 12.29 2.39 -5.35
N ASN A 36 13.17 2.39 -4.34
CA ASN A 36 14.38 1.58 -4.30
C ASN A 36 14.08 0.07 -4.29
N ALA A 37 12.97 -0.35 -3.68
CA ALA A 37 12.48 -1.73 -3.73
C ALA A 37 11.83 -2.10 -5.08
N GLY A 38 11.76 -1.16 -6.03
CA GLY A 38 11.25 -1.35 -7.38
C GLY A 38 9.72 -1.26 -7.50
N ALA A 39 9.05 -0.65 -6.53
CA ALA A 39 7.61 -0.37 -6.63
C ALA A 39 7.34 0.92 -7.42
N GLU A 40 6.17 0.99 -8.05
CA GLU A 40 5.62 2.22 -8.61
C GLU A 40 4.88 2.96 -7.50
N TRP A 41 5.53 3.95 -6.88
CA TRP A 41 4.93 4.74 -5.80
C TRP A 41 4.01 5.83 -6.37
N ILE A 42 2.77 5.89 -5.88
CA ILE A 42 1.73 6.83 -6.33
C ILE A 42 1.22 7.61 -5.12
N ASP A 43 1.18 8.94 -5.23
CA ASP A 43 0.53 9.77 -4.21
C ASP A 43 -1.00 9.72 -4.37
N LYS A 44 -1.64 8.79 -3.66
CA LYS A 44 -3.09 8.60 -3.67
C LYS A 44 -3.56 8.10 -2.31
N GLU A 45 -4.76 8.49 -1.90
CA GLU A 45 -5.35 8.07 -0.62
C GLU A 45 -5.35 6.54 -0.44
N CYS A 46 -5.64 5.79 -1.50
CA CYS A 46 -5.67 4.34 -1.50
C CYS A 46 -5.30 3.81 -2.88
N VAL A 47 -4.26 2.95 -2.92
CA VAL A 47 -3.80 2.26 -4.12
C VAL A 47 -4.18 0.80 -4.01
N VAL A 48 -4.83 0.29 -5.06
CA VAL A 48 -5.26 -1.12 -5.18
C VAL A 48 -4.56 -1.74 -6.37
N ASP A 49 -3.76 -2.76 -6.10
CA ASP A 49 -3.06 -3.53 -7.11
C ASP A 49 -3.33 -5.03 -6.92
N GLY A 50 -4.45 -5.48 -7.48
CA GLY A 50 -4.98 -6.82 -7.26
C GLY A 50 -5.35 -7.06 -5.80
N ASN A 51 -4.63 -7.95 -5.13
CA ASN A 51 -4.81 -8.27 -3.71
C ASN A 51 -3.97 -7.42 -2.76
N PHE A 52 -3.17 -6.48 -3.29
CA PHE A 52 -2.28 -5.60 -2.52
C PHE A 52 -2.91 -4.21 -2.41
N ILE A 53 -3.15 -3.76 -1.18
CA ILE A 53 -3.87 -2.51 -0.89
C ILE A 53 -2.99 -1.64 0.02
N THR A 54 -2.76 -0.38 -0.36
CA THR A 54 -1.92 0.52 0.44
C THR A 54 -2.50 1.92 0.58
N SER A 55 -2.18 2.62 1.68
CA SER A 55 -2.62 4.00 1.99
C SER A 55 -1.54 4.80 2.72
N ARG A 56 -1.65 6.13 2.74
CA ARG A 56 -0.55 7.02 3.13
C ARG A 56 -0.50 7.34 4.62
N PHE A 57 -1.62 7.72 5.23
CA PHE A 57 -1.68 8.19 6.64
C PHE A 57 -3.10 8.08 7.21
N PRO A 58 -3.33 8.32 8.52
CA PRO A 58 -4.62 8.07 9.16
C PRO A 58 -5.85 8.72 8.51
N ASP A 59 -5.71 9.90 7.88
CA ASP A 59 -6.84 10.55 7.21
C ASP A 59 -7.36 9.74 6.01
N ASP A 60 -6.53 8.85 5.44
CA ASP A 60 -6.92 7.94 4.36
C ASP A 60 -7.66 6.68 4.86
N LEU A 61 -7.78 6.46 6.18
CA LEU A 61 -8.44 5.28 6.76
C LEU A 61 -9.85 5.02 6.22
N PRO A 62 -10.72 6.04 6.01
CA PRO A 62 -12.03 5.80 5.43
C PRO A 62 -11.96 5.13 4.05
N ALA A 63 -11.03 5.57 3.18
CA ALA A 63 -10.84 4.98 1.85
C ALA A 63 -10.22 3.58 1.95
N PHE A 64 -9.17 3.44 2.76
CA PHE A 64 -8.46 2.19 2.99
C PHE A 64 -9.38 1.07 3.50
N CYS A 65 -10.12 1.33 4.58
CA CYS A 65 -11.02 0.35 5.20
C CYS A 65 -12.16 -0.06 4.28
N ARG A 66 -12.79 0.90 3.56
CA ARG A 66 -13.84 0.60 2.57
C ARG A 66 -13.35 -0.40 1.53
N VAL A 67 -12.15 -0.18 0.99
CA VAL A 67 -11.57 -1.04 -0.03
C VAL A 67 -11.23 -2.43 0.52
N ILE A 68 -10.67 -2.53 1.73
CA ILE A 68 -10.38 -3.83 2.36
C ILE A 68 -11.66 -4.63 2.55
N VAL A 69 -12.70 -4.04 3.16
CA VAL A 69 -13.99 -4.72 3.38
C VAL A 69 -14.56 -5.20 2.05
N SER A 70 -14.59 -4.35 1.02
CA SER A 70 -15.07 -4.72 -0.31
C SER A 70 -14.25 -5.86 -0.95
N SER A 71 -12.95 -5.95 -0.65
CA SER A 71 -12.07 -6.99 -1.18
C SER A 71 -12.19 -8.32 -0.45
N LEU A 72 -12.74 -8.34 0.77
CA LEU A 72 -12.96 -9.55 1.57
C LEU A 72 -14.33 -10.19 1.32
N THR A 73 -15.26 -9.46 0.73
CA THR A 73 -16.63 -9.93 0.42
C THR A 73 -16.78 -10.42 -1.02
N LYS A 74 -15.69 -10.59 -1.75
CA LYS A 74 -15.64 -11.18 -3.09
C LYS A 74 -15.20 -12.63 -3.00
#